data_AF-A0A7Z9WCH4-F1
#
_entry.id   AF-A0A7Z9WCH4-F1
#
_cell.length_a   1.000
_cell.length_b   1.000
_cell.length_c   1.000
_cell.angle_alpha   90.00
_cell.angle_beta   90.00
_cell.angle_gamma   90.00
#
_symmetry.space_group_name_H-M   'P 1'
#
loop_
_entity.id
_entity.type
_entity.pdbx_description
1 polymer ?
#
loop_
_entity_poly.entity_id
_entity_poly.type
_entity_poly.pdbx_seq_one_letter_code
_entity_poly.pdbx_strand_id
1 'polypeptide(L)'
;RHLGISANLVFPFPNRIVAQLFGQVIQLEEDQDFSRPQGLTWKVMEALDSLLDRPEFRDIRDYLQGPPRESKLYQLSARIAQVFDHYLVFRPHMVLAWERGEGNHWQAILWRDLVGQRRVLHKARLKQLFMESHAQGGFESSDLPQRISLFGISSLPPYHMEILGAVAQVVEVNLFLLNPCKEYWGDIIPHRRLSALKREAKDKGLDPHGMHLEAGNRLLASMGKLGRDFQEIILDMDPVEHHYFVENTSGTLLGHIQNQILNLTEPGEDNKVELLDHDRSIEVHSCHSPLREMEVLRDHLLEMFQGIPDLLPKDIVVMTPDIHAYTPYIQAVFGTQEEGPRKIPFTIADRSLGQEGQVGLTLLKILALPQSRFRASQVLDILEARPVRNRYQISEEDLSLIRNWVSESGIRWGIDDTQKEREGLPPVRENTWFFGLDRLLLGYALPEKGKLFKEILPYEKAGILSPELLGKFSAFLNNLFDHLQDLEE
;
A
#
# COMPACT_ATOMS: atom_id res chain seq x y z
N ARG A 1 -0.16 -23.17 -23.07
CA ARG A 1 0.88 -23.87 -22.26
C ARG A 1 1.85 -24.55 -23.22
N HIS A 2 3.03 -23.98 -23.51
CA HIS A 2 3.92 -24.52 -24.57
C HIS A 2 5.06 -25.42 -24.06
N LEU A 3 5.46 -25.34 -22.78
CA LEU A 3 6.68 -26.00 -22.27
C LEU A 3 6.45 -27.10 -21.22
N GLY A 4 5.21 -27.35 -20.81
CA GLY A 4 4.85 -28.41 -19.83
C GLY A 4 5.22 -28.10 -18.37
N ILE A 5 6.40 -27.51 -18.11
CA ILE A 5 6.86 -27.10 -16.78
C ILE A 5 7.49 -25.70 -16.83
N SER A 6 7.37 -24.94 -15.74
CA SER A 6 8.03 -23.65 -15.56
C SER A 6 8.65 -23.65 -14.16
N ALA A 7 9.98 -23.60 -14.09
CA ALA A 7 10.74 -23.68 -12.84
C ALA A 7 11.93 -22.72 -12.88
N ASN A 8 12.42 -22.32 -11.71
CA ASN A 8 13.56 -21.41 -11.54
C ASN A 8 13.38 -20.02 -12.20
N LEU A 9 12.13 -19.55 -12.32
CA LEU A 9 11.84 -18.18 -12.74
C LEU A 9 11.90 -17.24 -11.55
N VAL A 10 12.60 -16.12 -11.70
CA VAL A 10 12.66 -15.05 -10.71
C VAL A 10 11.99 -13.82 -11.31
N PHE A 11 11.04 -13.22 -10.59
CA PHE A 11 10.33 -12.00 -10.99
C PHE A 11 10.67 -10.83 -10.04
N PRO A 12 11.92 -10.31 -10.08
CA PRO A 12 12.31 -9.20 -9.24
C PRO A 12 11.72 -7.88 -9.75
N PHE A 13 11.37 -6.98 -8.83
CA PHE A 13 11.08 -5.59 -9.20
C PHE A 13 12.32 -4.89 -9.78
N PRO A 14 12.17 -3.87 -10.65
CA PRO A 14 13.29 -3.16 -11.29
C PRO A 14 14.35 -2.64 -10.30
N ASN A 15 13.93 -2.13 -9.13
CA ASN A 15 14.86 -1.70 -8.08
C ASN A 15 15.77 -2.83 -7.58
N ARG A 16 15.26 -4.05 -7.49
CA ARG A 16 16.03 -5.21 -7.05
C ARG A 16 17.00 -5.68 -8.13
N ILE A 17 16.60 -5.62 -9.40
CA ILE A 17 17.50 -5.90 -10.54
C ILE A 17 18.68 -4.94 -10.50
N VAL A 18 18.41 -3.62 -10.43
CA VAL A 18 19.47 -2.61 -10.37
C VAL A 18 20.38 -2.80 -9.16
N ALA A 19 19.84 -3.09 -7.98
CA ALA A 19 20.65 -3.36 -6.79
C ALA A 19 21.55 -4.59 -6.97
N GLN A 20 21.07 -5.66 -7.61
CA GLN A 20 21.87 -6.84 -7.92
C GLN A 20 23.00 -6.52 -8.90
N LEU A 21 22.71 -5.75 -9.96
CA LEU A 21 23.72 -5.30 -10.93
C LEU A 21 24.81 -4.47 -10.24
N PHE A 22 24.44 -3.57 -9.32
CA PHE A 22 25.42 -2.82 -8.53
C PHE A 22 26.29 -3.73 -7.67
N GLY A 23 25.71 -4.71 -6.98
CA GLY A 23 26.49 -5.64 -6.14
C GLY A 23 27.40 -6.58 -6.92
N GLN A 24 27.17 -6.76 -8.22
CA GLN A 24 28.02 -7.54 -9.10
C GLN A 24 29.24 -6.75 -9.61
N VAL A 25 29.05 -5.46 -9.91
CA VAL A 25 30.09 -4.61 -10.51
C VAL A 25 30.86 -3.78 -9.48
N ILE A 26 30.22 -3.40 -8.38
CA ILE A 26 30.80 -2.55 -7.34
C ILE A 26 30.99 -3.41 -6.09
N GLN A 27 32.20 -3.39 -5.51
CA GLN A 27 32.42 -3.94 -4.17
C GLN A 27 31.66 -3.08 -3.16
N LEU A 28 30.49 -3.54 -2.76
CA LEU A 28 29.66 -2.87 -1.77
C LEU A 28 30.13 -3.26 -0.37
N GLU A 29 30.64 -2.30 0.41
CA GLU A 29 30.52 -2.38 1.86
C GLU A 29 29.07 -2.00 2.19
N GLU A 30 28.27 -2.96 2.66
CA GLU A 30 26.82 -2.76 2.87
C GLU A 30 26.54 -1.68 3.94
N ASP A 31 26.17 -0.47 3.53
CA ASP A 31 25.38 0.43 4.39
C ASP A 31 23.89 0.22 4.05
N GLN A 32 23.26 -0.69 4.78
CA GLN A 32 21.87 -1.08 4.54
C GLN A 32 20.87 0.06 4.81
N ASP A 33 21.23 1.08 5.58
CA ASP A 33 20.30 2.11 6.04
C ASP A 33 19.92 3.12 4.96
N PHE A 34 20.84 3.44 4.04
CA PHE A 34 20.55 4.31 2.89
C PHE A 34 19.93 3.56 1.71
N SER A 35 19.96 2.23 1.75
CA SER A 35 19.35 1.40 0.71
C SER A 35 17.82 1.34 0.80
N ARG A 36 17.25 1.64 1.98
CA ARG A 36 15.82 1.54 2.27
C ARG A 36 15.25 2.82 2.90
N PRO A 37 14.09 3.32 2.45
CA PRO A 37 13.45 4.50 3.05
C PRO A 37 13.23 4.37 4.56
N GLN A 38 12.94 3.16 5.07
CA GLN A 38 12.70 2.94 6.50
C GLN A 38 13.96 3.16 7.34
N GLY A 39 15.15 2.78 6.85
CA GLY A 39 16.42 3.05 7.54
C GLY A 39 16.71 4.56 7.53
N LEU A 40 16.49 5.21 6.39
CA LEU A 40 16.66 6.65 6.25
C LEU A 40 15.74 7.46 7.18
N THR A 41 14.52 7.00 7.46
CA THR A 41 13.60 7.64 8.43
C THR A 41 14.24 7.84 9.79
N TRP A 42 14.90 6.81 10.32
CA TRP A 42 15.53 6.87 11.65
C TRP A 42 16.76 7.79 11.65
N LYS A 43 17.59 7.72 10.61
CA LYS A 43 18.73 8.64 10.45
C LYS A 43 18.27 10.10 10.33
N VAL A 44 17.19 10.36 9.59
CA VAL A 44 16.58 11.69 9.49
C VAL A 44 16.08 12.16 10.85
N MET A 45 15.40 11.29 11.61
CA MET A 45 14.88 11.63 12.93
C MET A 45 16.01 12.01 13.89
N GLU A 46 17.09 11.23 13.94
CA GLU A 46 18.28 11.53 14.75
C GLU A 46 18.97 12.82 14.30
N ALA A 47 19.19 13.00 12.99
CA ALA A 47 19.84 14.19 12.45
C ALA A 47 19.02 15.46 12.73
N LEU A 48 17.70 15.41 12.58
CA LEU A 48 16.83 16.54 12.84
C LEU A 48 17.00 17.05 14.27
N ASP A 49 16.99 16.17 15.28
CA ASP A 49 17.13 16.60 16.67
C ASP A 49 18.40 17.43 16.92
N SER A 50 19.50 17.15 16.21
CA SER A 50 20.74 17.93 16.29
C SER A 50 20.74 19.25 15.48
N LEU A 51 19.85 19.37 14.49
CA LEU A 51 19.84 20.49 13.52
C LEU A 51 18.73 21.52 13.80
N LEU A 52 17.75 21.22 14.66
CA LEU A 52 16.59 22.09 14.92
C LEU A 52 16.93 23.49 15.45
N ASP A 53 18.08 23.65 16.11
CA ASP A 53 18.53 24.94 16.64
C ASP A 53 19.05 25.88 15.55
N ARG A 54 19.35 25.36 14.36
CA ARG A 54 19.83 26.17 13.24
C ARG A 54 18.71 27.05 12.67
N PRO A 55 19.02 28.29 12.22
CA PRO A 55 18.01 29.22 11.73
C PRO A 55 17.25 28.70 10.49
N GLU A 56 17.90 27.87 9.67
CA GLU A 56 17.31 27.29 8.46
C GLU A 56 16.20 26.28 8.77
N PHE A 57 16.19 25.70 9.98
CA PHE A 57 15.21 24.69 10.42
C PHE A 57 14.04 25.29 11.21
N ARG A 58 13.88 26.62 11.20
CA ARG A 58 12.84 27.32 11.95
C ARG A 58 11.43 26.76 11.71
N ASP A 59 11.04 26.56 10.45
CA ASP A 59 9.70 26.08 10.11
C ASP A 59 9.45 24.66 10.67
N ILE A 60 10.48 23.82 10.64
CA ILE A 60 10.43 22.46 11.20
C ILE A 60 10.33 22.52 12.72
N ARG A 61 11.17 23.34 13.36
CA ARG A 61 11.14 23.55 14.80
C ARG A 61 9.78 24.04 15.27
N ASP A 62 9.20 25.02 14.57
CA ASP A 62 7.90 25.60 14.91
C ASP A 62 6.78 24.56 14.71
N TYR A 63 6.85 23.72 13.67
CA TYR A 63 5.90 22.60 13.47
C TYR A 63 5.95 21.54 14.58
N LEU A 64 7.15 21.23 15.08
CA LEU A 64 7.37 20.23 16.12
C LEU A 64 7.01 20.72 17.54
N GLN A 65 6.58 21.97 17.70
CA GLN A 65 6.08 22.47 18.98
C GLN A 65 4.75 21.80 19.36
N GLY A 66 4.59 21.54 20.67
CA GLY A 66 3.39 20.96 21.27
C GLY A 66 3.25 19.44 21.11
N PRO A 67 2.60 18.76 22.06
CA PRO A 67 2.43 17.30 22.04
C PRO A 67 1.45 16.84 20.94
N PRO A 68 1.60 15.62 20.38
CA PRO A 68 2.71 14.68 20.61
C PRO A 68 3.90 14.98 19.66
N ARG A 69 5.01 15.48 20.22
CA ARG A 69 6.20 15.87 19.45
C ARG A 69 6.82 14.68 18.71
N GLU A 70 6.96 13.54 19.37
CA GLU A 70 7.64 12.35 18.82
C GLU A 70 6.90 11.76 17.62
N SER A 71 5.57 11.68 17.68
CA SER A 71 4.75 11.22 16.55
C SER A 71 4.87 12.16 15.34
N LYS A 72 4.83 13.48 15.57
CA LYS A 72 5.07 14.47 14.51
C LYS A 72 6.48 14.35 13.92
N LEU A 73 7.48 14.19 14.77
CA LEU A 73 8.88 14.05 14.36
C LEU A 73 9.08 12.80 13.51
N TYR A 74 8.55 11.66 13.93
CA TYR A 74 8.62 10.41 13.17
C TYR A 74 7.91 10.53 11.81
N GLN A 75 6.67 11.05 11.79
CA GLN A 75 5.91 11.22 10.54
C GLN A 75 6.60 12.16 9.57
N LEU A 76 7.13 13.28 10.07
CA LEU A 76 7.88 14.23 9.26
C LEU A 76 9.17 13.60 8.72
N SER A 77 9.91 12.89 9.57
CA SER A 77 11.15 12.19 9.18
C SER A 77 10.89 11.15 8.10
N ALA A 78 9.80 10.38 8.22
CA ALA A 78 9.40 9.40 7.22
C ALA A 78 9.04 10.07 5.88
N ARG A 79 8.35 11.22 5.92
CA ARG A 79 8.02 11.98 4.71
C ARG A 79 9.26 12.56 4.06
N ILE A 80 10.21 13.08 4.83
CA ILE A 80 11.50 13.60 4.33
C ILE A 80 12.31 12.47 3.70
N ALA A 81 12.43 11.32 4.37
CA ALA A 81 13.12 10.15 3.86
C ALA A 81 12.53 9.67 2.52
N GLN A 82 11.20 9.65 2.39
CA GLN A 82 10.52 9.33 1.13
C GLN A 82 10.86 10.34 0.03
N VAL A 83 10.86 11.65 0.34
CA VAL A 83 11.21 12.70 -0.62
C VAL A 83 12.67 12.58 -1.06
N PHE A 84 13.59 12.30 -0.15
CA PHE A 84 15.00 12.07 -0.46
C PHE A 84 15.19 10.82 -1.33
N ASP A 85 14.49 9.72 -1.04
CA ASP A 85 14.51 8.52 -1.90
C ASP A 85 14.04 8.84 -3.33
N HIS A 86 13.02 9.68 -3.47
CA HIS A 86 12.59 10.16 -4.80
C HIS A 86 13.65 11.04 -5.47
N TYR A 87 14.30 11.94 -4.75
CA TYR A 87 15.38 12.77 -5.31
C TYR A 87 16.54 11.93 -5.83
N LEU A 88 16.90 10.85 -5.14
CA LEU A 88 17.96 9.93 -5.56
C LEU A 88 17.70 9.30 -6.93
N VAL A 89 16.44 9.06 -7.28
CA VAL A 89 16.04 8.45 -8.56
C VAL A 89 15.75 9.52 -9.62
N PHE A 90 14.96 10.55 -9.29
CA PHE A 90 14.45 11.51 -10.27
C PHE A 90 15.30 12.77 -10.42
N ARG A 91 16.11 13.14 -9.43
CA ARG A 91 16.95 14.35 -9.42
C ARG A 91 18.36 14.08 -8.85
N PRO A 92 19.08 13.06 -9.35
CA PRO A 92 20.37 12.66 -8.78
C PRO A 92 21.42 13.78 -8.82
N HIS A 93 21.44 14.59 -9.89
CA HIS A 93 22.39 15.71 -10.04
C HIS A 93 22.24 16.77 -8.94
N MET A 94 21.01 17.03 -8.49
CA MET A 94 20.71 18.01 -7.43
C MET A 94 21.25 17.53 -6.09
N VAL A 95 21.07 16.25 -5.78
CA VAL A 95 21.53 15.63 -4.53
C VAL A 95 23.06 15.60 -4.48
N LEU A 96 23.71 15.20 -5.58
CA LEU A 96 25.17 15.23 -5.71
C LEU A 96 25.73 16.66 -5.66
N ALA A 97 24.97 17.68 -6.08
CA ALA A 97 25.33 19.08 -5.92
C ALA A 97 25.29 19.53 -4.46
N TRP A 98 24.28 19.11 -3.70
CA TRP A 98 24.21 19.39 -2.27
C TRP A 98 25.39 18.84 -1.50
N GLU A 99 25.88 17.65 -1.86
CA GLU A 99 27.09 17.03 -1.29
C GLU A 99 28.37 17.83 -1.55
N ARG A 100 28.44 18.58 -2.67
CA ARG A 100 29.56 19.49 -2.96
C ARG A 100 29.46 20.83 -2.23
N GLY A 101 28.43 21.01 -1.39
CA GLY A 101 28.19 22.23 -0.63
C GLY A 101 27.25 23.22 -1.30
N GLU A 102 26.61 22.87 -2.42
CA GLU A 102 25.61 23.73 -3.05
C GLU A 102 24.30 23.75 -2.23
N GLY A 103 23.62 24.90 -2.17
CA GLY A 103 22.33 25.05 -1.48
C GLY A 103 22.44 25.26 0.04
N ASN A 104 21.84 26.36 0.51
CA ASN A 104 21.83 26.77 1.93
C ASN A 104 20.47 26.55 2.63
N HIS A 105 19.54 25.84 1.99
CA HIS A 105 18.24 25.53 2.59
C HIS A 105 18.31 24.25 3.46
N TRP A 106 17.34 24.07 4.37
CA TRP A 106 17.34 22.99 5.35
C TRP A 106 17.49 21.58 4.75
N GLN A 107 16.87 21.29 3.60
CA GLN A 107 17.01 19.97 2.95
C GLN A 107 18.45 19.66 2.54
N ALA A 108 19.18 20.63 1.98
CA ALA A 108 20.56 20.44 1.55
C ALA A 108 21.49 20.29 2.76
N ILE A 109 21.24 21.07 3.83
CA ILE A 109 21.98 20.97 5.09
C ILE A 109 21.76 19.59 5.72
N LEU A 110 20.50 19.15 5.83
CA LEU A 110 20.12 17.85 6.36
C LEU A 110 20.73 16.71 5.53
N TRP A 111 20.67 16.79 4.20
CA TRP A 111 21.26 15.79 3.32
C TRP A 111 22.77 15.64 3.54
N ARG A 112 23.49 16.77 3.62
CA ARG A 112 24.94 16.77 3.90
C ARG A 112 25.27 16.17 5.27
N ASP A 113 24.46 16.46 6.27
CA ASP A 113 24.62 15.91 7.61
C ASP A 113 24.44 14.38 7.61
N LEU A 114 23.39 13.89 6.95
CA LEU A 114 23.08 12.47 6.81
C LEU A 114 24.17 11.67 6.08
N VAL A 115 24.65 12.18 4.94
CA VAL A 115 25.73 11.53 4.17
C VAL A 115 27.06 11.60 4.93
N GLY A 116 27.22 12.63 5.78
CA GLY A 116 28.39 12.87 6.60
C GLY A 116 29.69 12.94 5.79
N GLN A 117 30.83 12.73 6.47
CA GLN A 117 32.15 12.66 5.83
C GLN A 117 32.46 11.28 5.23
N ARG A 118 31.65 10.27 5.52
CA ARG A 118 31.90 8.86 5.14
C ARG A 118 31.55 8.53 3.69
N ARG A 119 30.99 9.48 2.91
CA ARG A 119 30.61 9.28 1.50
C ARG A 119 29.74 8.04 1.31
N VAL A 120 28.62 7.99 2.02
CA VAL A 120 27.69 6.85 1.97
C VAL A 120 27.28 6.53 0.53
N LEU A 121 27.22 5.24 0.18
CA LEU A 121 26.84 4.76 -1.14
C LEU A 121 25.31 4.72 -1.31
N HIS A 122 24.69 5.88 -1.54
CA HIS A 122 23.28 5.97 -1.92
C HIS A 122 23.08 5.72 -3.44
N LYS A 123 21.83 5.47 -3.86
CA LYS A 123 21.45 5.14 -5.26
C LYS A 123 22.07 6.06 -6.32
N ALA A 124 22.05 7.38 -6.10
CA ALA A 124 22.62 8.34 -7.05
C ALA A 124 24.16 8.18 -7.19
N ARG A 125 24.88 7.94 -6.10
CA ARG A 125 26.32 7.69 -6.11
C ARG A 125 26.65 6.33 -6.73
N LEU A 126 25.87 5.31 -6.40
CA LEU A 126 26.00 3.97 -7.00
C LEU A 126 25.81 4.02 -8.51
N LYS A 127 24.78 4.70 -9.00
CA LYS A 127 24.59 4.94 -10.43
C LYS A 127 25.80 5.65 -11.04
N GLN A 128 26.30 6.71 -10.41
CA GLN A 128 27.49 7.42 -10.90
C GLN A 128 28.69 6.47 -11.04
N LEU A 129 29.04 5.73 -9.99
CA LEU A 129 30.15 4.78 -10.00
C LEU A 129 29.96 3.65 -11.03
N PHE A 130 28.73 3.16 -11.17
CA PHE A 130 28.38 2.12 -12.13
C PHE A 130 28.60 2.60 -13.58
N MET A 131 28.14 3.81 -13.90
CA MET A 131 28.33 4.41 -15.23
C MET A 131 29.81 4.77 -15.48
N GLU A 132 30.56 5.18 -14.45
CA GLU A 132 32.01 5.40 -14.55
C GLU A 132 32.76 4.10 -14.85
N SER A 133 32.38 3.00 -14.19
CA SER A 133 32.93 1.66 -14.47
C SER A 133 32.61 1.19 -15.89
N HIS A 134 31.37 1.37 -16.34
CA HIS A 134 30.95 1.09 -17.72
C HIS A 134 31.81 1.85 -18.74
N ALA A 135 31.98 3.16 -18.56
CA ALA A 135 32.75 4.01 -19.46
C ALA A 135 34.24 3.64 -19.54
N GLN A 136 34.77 3.00 -18.48
CA GLN A 136 36.15 2.50 -18.41
C GLN A 136 36.28 1.07 -18.96
N GLY A 137 35.19 0.46 -19.44
CA GLY A 137 35.18 -0.93 -19.93
C GLY A 137 35.16 -1.97 -18.82
N GLY A 138 34.78 -1.60 -17.59
CA GLY A 138 34.79 -2.46 -16.41
C GLY A 138 33.65 -3.47 -16.32
N PHE A 139 32.86 -3.67 -17.38
CA PHE A 139 31.81 -4.69 -17.41
C PHE A 139 32.35 -5.96 -18.07
N GLU A 140 32.62 -6.99 -17.28
CA GLU A 140 32.84 -8.33 -17.81
C GLU A 140 31.48 -9.05 -17.93
N SER A 141 31.26 -9.79 -19.03
CA SER A 141 30.01 -10.54 -19.21
C SER A 141 29.79 -11.61 -18.13
N SER A 142 30.84 -12.05 -17.43
CA SER A 142 30.76 -12.99 -16.31
C SER A 142 30.15 -12.38 -15.05
N ASP A 143 30.23 -11.06 -14.90
CA ASP A 143 29.70 -10.37 -13.72
C ASP A 143 28.19 -10.14 -13.84
N LEU A 144 27.66 -10.16 -15.06
CA LEU A 144 26.28 -9.82 -15.38
C LEU A 144 25.42 -11.07 -15.66
N PRO A 145 24.09 -11.00 -15.49
CA PRO A 145 23.20 -12.08 -15.91
C PRO A 145 23.26 -12.28 -17.43
N GLN A 146 23.10 -13.53 -17.89
CA GLN A 146 23.11 -13.85 -19.33
C GLN A 146 22.05 -13.09 -20.14
N ARG A 147 20.89 -12.83 -19.53
CA ARG A 147 19.79 -12.10 -20.15
C ARG A 147 18.90 -11.46 -19.10
N ILE A 148 18.37 -10.27 -19.42
CA ILE A 148 17.33 -9.60 -18.66
C ILE A 148 16.08 -9.51 -19.56
N SER A 149 14.91 -9.80 -19.00
CA SER A 149 13.63 -9.67 -19.71
C SER A 149 12.64 -8.91 -18.85
N LEU A 150 12.15 -7.79 -19.38
CA LEU A 150 11.23 -6.87 -18.74
C LEU A 150 9.84 -7.07 -19.36
N PHE A 151 8.87 -7.53 -18.57
CA PHE A 151 7.51 -7.83 -19.03
C PHE A 151 6.48 -6.97 -18.31
N GLY A 152 5.53 -6.41 -19.07
CA GLY A 152 4.36 -5.74 -18.50
C GLY A 152 4.67 -4.45 -17.74
N ILE A 153 5.79 -3.79 -18.07
CA ILE A 153 6.17 -2.52 -17.46
C ILE A 153 5.65 -1.38 -18.34
N SER A 154 4.75 -0.57 -17.79
CA SER A 154 4.16 0.57 -18.49
C SER A 154 4.98 1.86 -18.37
N SER A 155 5.91 1.93 -17.43
CA SER A 155 6.88 3.03 -17.28
C SER A 155 8.06 2.62 -16.42
N LEU A 156 9.26 3.09 -16.81
CA LEU A 156 10.45 3.09 -15.96
C LEU A 156 11.04 4.50 -15.87
N PRO A 157 11.53 4.91 -14.69
CA PRO A 157 12.29 6.15 -14.57
C PRO A 157 13.54 6.13 -15.45
N PRO A 158 14.00 7.30 -15.97
CA PRO A 158 15.27 7.42 -16.69
C PRO A 158 16.45 6.79 -15.95
N TYR A 159 16.45 6.89 -14.61
CA TYR A 159 17.41 6.23 -13.74
C TYR A 159 17.61 4.74 -14.07
N HIS A 160 16.52 3.98 -14.20
CA HIS A 160 16.59 2.54 -14.50
C HIS A 160 16.95 2.31 -15.96
N MET A 161 16.39 3.10 -16.87
CA MET A 161 16.61 2.96 -18.31
C MET A 161 18.08 3.20 -18.69
N GLU A 162 18.72 4.22 -18.12
CA GLU A 162 20.15 4.49 -18.35
C GLU A 162 21.05 3.32 -17.88
N ILE A 163 20.76 2.75 -16.71
CA ILE A 163 21.50 1.61 -16.15
C ILE A 163 21.32 0.37 -17.03
N LEU A 164 20.07 0.08 -17.41
CA LEU A 164 19.75 -1.05 -18.28
C LEU A 164 20.35 -0.86 -19.69
N GLY A 165 20.41 0.38 -20.19
CA GLY A 165 21.07 0.73 -21.44
C GLY A 165 22.57 0.44 -21.42
N ALA A 166 23.26 0.80 -20.35
CA ALA A 166 24.68 0.46 -20.17
C ALA A 166 24.90 -1.06 -20.16
N VAL A 167 24.03 -1.80 -19.47
CA VAL A 167 24.07 -3.27 -19.41
C VAL A 167 23.74 -3.92 -20.76
N ALA A 168 22.81 -3.34 -21.53
CA ALA A 168 22.39 -3.83 -22.84
C ALA A 168 23.52 -3.81 -23.90
N GLN A 169 24.60 -3.06 -23.66
CA GLN A 169 25.79 -3.07 -24.52
C GLN A 169 26.64 -4.35 -24.34
N VAL A 170 26.42 -5.12 -23.27
CA VAL A 170 27.22 -6.30 -22.90
C VAL A 170 26.38 -7.58 -22.91
N VAL A 171 25.13 -7.51 -22.44
CA VAL A 171 24.23 -8.67 -22.34
C VAL A 171 22.87 -8.37 -22.97
N GLU A 172 22.12 -9.42 -23.29
CA GLU A 172 20.81 -9.29 -23.93
C GLU A 172 19.76 -8.73 -22.95
N VAL A 173 19.20 -7.56 -23.27
CA VAL A 173 18.11 -6.93 -22.49
C VAL A 173 16.88 -6.80 -23.38
N ASN A 174 15.82 -7.54 -23.06
CA ASN A 174 14.58 -7.55 -23.81
C ASN A 174 13.49 -6.78 -23.07
N LEU A 175 12.91 -5.77 -23.71
CA LEU A 175 11.75 -5.03 -23.20
C LEU A 175 10.49 -5.43 -23.97
N PHE A 176 9.58 -6.13 -23.30
CA PHE A 176 8.27 -6.50 -23.84
C PHE A 176 7.24 -5.46 -23.44
N LEU A 177 7.09 -4.44 -24.28
CA LEU A 177 6.16 -3.33 -24.10
C LEU A 177 4.78 -3.64 -24.67
N LEU A 178 3.73 -3.45 -23.87
CA LEU A 178 2.35 -3.44 -24.35
C LEU A 178 2.00 -2.03 -24.82
N ASN A 179 2.33 -1.71 -26.08
CA ASN A 179 2.04 -0.41 -26.67
C ASN A 179 0.61 -0.39 -27.23
N PRO A 180 -0.26 0.56 -26.83
CA PRO A 180 -1.63 0.65 -27.35
C PRO A 180 -1.72 1.14 -28.80
N CYS A 181 -0.66 1.74 -29.35
CA CYS A 181 -0.64 2.37 -30.67
C CYS A 181 0.52 1.85 -31.51
N LYS A 182 0.28 1.62 -32.81
CA LYS A 182 1.32 1.19 -33.76
C LYS A 182 2.10 2.37 -34.34
N GLU A 183 1.46 3.54 -34.40
CA GLU A 183 2.07 4.78 -34.88
C GLU A 183 2.83 5.48 -33.76
N TYR A 184 3.78 6.35 -34.11
CA TYR A 184 4.44 7.21 -33.13
C TYR A 184 3.44 8.24 -32.56
N TRP A 185 3.42 8.40 -31.24
CA TRP A 185 2.45 9.24 -30.54
C TRP A 185 3.04 10.12 -29.43
N GLY A 186 4.37 10.30 -29.45
CA GLY A 186 5.13 11.16 -28.52
C GLY A 186 4.68 12.63 -28.51
N ASP A 187 4.27 13.16 -29.66
CA ASP A 187 3.94 14.58 -29.82
C ASP A 187 2.43 14.89 -29.68
N ILE A 188 1.60 13.93 -29.28
CA ILE A 188 0.16 14.14 -29.20
C ILE A 188 -0.19 15.08 -28.04
N ILE A 189 -0.88 16.16 -28.38
CA ILE A 189 -1.31 17.17 -27.43
C ILE A 189 -2.83 17.05 -27.20
N PRO A 190 -3.29 17.08 -25.94
CA PRO A 190 -4.72 17.08 -25.63
C PRO A 190 -5.49 18.19 -26.36
N HIS A 191 -6.64 17.84 -26.96
CA HIS A 191 -7.41 18.76 -27.79
C HIS A 191 -7.79 20.09 -27.11
N ARG A 192 -8.05 20.10 -25.79
CA ARG A 192 -8.31 21.34 -25.03
C ARG A 192 -7.11 22.30 -25.04
N ARG A 193 -5.90 21.75 -24.96
CA ARG A 193 -4.64 22.52 -25.01
C ARG A 193 -4.33 22.94 -26.45
N LEU A 194 -4.61 22.09 -27.43
CA LEU A 194 -4.55 22.47 -28.85
C LEU A 194 -5.47 23.65 -29.17
N SER A 195 -6.73 23.63 -28.71
CA SER A 195 -7.66 24.74 -28.92
C SER A 195 -7.19 26.04 -28.25
N ALA A 196 -6.59 25.96 -27.06
CA ALA A 196 -6.00 27.12 -26.38
C ALA A 196 -4.76 27.66 -27.12
N LEU A 197 -3.83 26.79 -27.52
CA LEU A 197 -2.62 27.14 -28.28
C LEU A 197 -2.97 27.73 -29.65
N LYS A 198 -3.96 27.18 -30.36
CA LYS A 198 -4.46 27.74 -31.62
C LYS A 198 -5.07 29.14 -31.43
N ARG A 199 -5.74 29.39 -30.30
CA ARG A 199 -6.29 30.72 -29.96
C ARG A 199 -5.18 31.71 -29.64
N GLU A 200 -4.21 31.32 -28.82
CA GLU A 200 -3.04 32.17 -28.49
C GLU A 200 -2.14 32.45 -29.70
N ALA A 201 -1.96 31.47 -30.59
CA ALA A 201 -1.22 31.64 -31.85
C ALA A 201 -1.93 32.64 -32.76
N LYS A 202 -3.26 32.53 -32.88
CA LYS A 202 -4.09 33.46 -33.64
C LYS A 202 -4.07 34.88 -33.06
N ASP A 203 -4.11 35.01 -31.74
CA ASP A 203 -3.99 36.31 -31.04
C ASP A 203 -2.60 36.94 -31.22
N LYS A 204 -1.55 36.14 -31.43
CA LYS A 204 -0.17 36.58 -31.70
C LYS A 204 0.17 36.68 -33.20
N GLY A 205 -0.80 36.47 -34.10
CA GLY A 205 -0.59 36.52 -35.55
C GLY A 205 0.30 35.42 -36.14
N LEU A 206 0.51 34.32 -35.39
CA LEU A 206 1.26 33.15 -35.85
C LEU A 206 0.33 32.17 -36.58
N ASP A 207 0.80 31.58 -37.67
CA ASP A 207 0.07 30.53 -38.38
C ASP A 207 -0.01 29.25 -37.52
N PRO A 208 -1.21 28.83 -37.08
CA PRO A 208 -1.36 27.61 -36.27
C PRO A 208 -1.03 26.32 -37.04
N HIS A 209 -0.98 26.36 -38.39
CA HIS A 209 -0.71 25.19 -39.23
C HIS A 209 0.79 24.83 -39.30
N GLY A 210 1.69 25.78 -39.03
CA GLY A 210 3.15 25.54 -39.01
C GLY A 210 3.66 24.84 -37.74
N MET A 211 2.79 24.57 -36.77
CA MET A 211 3.16 23.97 -35.47
C MET A 211 3.11 22.42 -35.45
N HIS A 212 2.79 21.76 -36.58
CA HIS A 212 2.68 20.29 -36.68
C HIS A 212 1.89 19.62 -35.55
N LEU A 213 0.81 20.29 -35.10
CA LEU A 213 0.00 19.85 -33.98
C LEU A 213 -0.97 18.74 -34.42
N GLU A 214 -0.58 17.48 -34.23
CA GLU A 214 -1.43 16.32 -34.52
C GLU A 214 -2.44 16.11 -33.39
N ALA A 215 -3.73 16.16 -33.72
CA ALA A 215 -4.80 15.95 -32.75
C ALA A 215 -4.91 14.49 -32.27
N GLY A 216 -4.39 13.53 -33.06
CA GLY A 216 -4.34 12.10 -32.77
C GLY A 216 -5.67 11.52 -32.25
N ASN A 217 -5.57 10.38 -31.55
CA ASN A 217 -6.70 9.83 -30.79
C ASN A 217 -6.85 10.55 -29.44
N ARG A 218 -8.07 11.01 -29.12
CA ARG A 218 -8.40 11.82 -27.94
C ARG A 218 -8.28 11.02 -26.64
N LEU A 219 -8.66 9.74 -26.64
CA LEU A 219 -8.51 8.88 -25.47
C LEU A 219 -7.03 8.71 -25.15
N LEU A 220 -6.23 8.37 -26.16
CA LEU A 220 -4.78 8.25 -26.01
C LEU A 220 -4.12 9.57 -25.58
N ALA A 221 -4.54 10.70 -26.17
CA ALA A 221 -4.03 12.03 -25.81
C ALA A 221 -4.28 12.40 -24.33
N SER A 222 -5.42 12.00 -23.78
CA SER A 222 -5.84 12.36 -22.42
C SER A 222 -5.41 11.37 -21.34
N MET A 223 -5.31 10.08 -21.68
CA MET A 223 -5.01 9.00 -20.72
C MET A 223 -3.60 8.41 -20.90
N GLY A 224 -2.94 8.66 -22.04
CA GLY A 224 -1.68 8.02 -22.42
C GLY A 224 -0.41 8.70 -21.93
N LYS A 225 -0.49 9.80 -21.16
CA LYS A 225 0.70 10.60 -20.78
C LYS A 225 1.88 9.77 -20.27
N LEU A 226 1.64 8.83 -19.37
CA LEU A 226 2.70 7.99 -18.78
C LEU A 226 3.37 7.07 -19.82
N GLY A 227 2.60 6.50 -20.75
CA GLY A 227 3.15 5.67 -21.82
C GLY A 227 3.94 6.48 -22.85
N ARG A 228 3.50 7.72 -23.11
CA ARG A 228 4.17 8.66 -24.00
C ARG A 228 5.54 9.08 -23.48
N ASP A 229 5.58 9.54 -22.23
CA ASP A 229 6.82 9.92 -21.55
C ASP A 229 7.80 8.73 -21.50
N PHE A 230 7.28 7.49 -21.39
CA PHE A 230 8.11 6.28 -21.43
C PHE A 230 8.60 5.92 -22.84
N GLN A 231 7.77 6.08 -23.87
CA GLN A 231 8.15 5.81 -25.25
C GLN A 231 9.27 6.75 -25.72
N GLU A 232 9.24 8.02 -25.35
CA GLU A 232 10.32 8.98 -25.62
C GLU A 232 11.66 8.47 -25.03
N ILE A 233 11.66 8.06 -23.77
CA ILE A 233 12.87 7.51 -23.11
C ILE A 233 13.38 6.26 -23.83
N ILE A 234 12.48 5.39 -24.28
CA ILE A 234 12.87 4.17 -25.01
C ILE A 234 13.52 4.53 -26.35
N LEU A 235 12.93 5.45 -27.11
CA LEU A 235 13.44 5.86 -28.42
C LEU A 235 14.79 6.56 -28.31
N ASP A 236 15.02 7.34 -27.25
CA ASP A 236 16.33 7.96 -26.97
C ASP A 236 17.45 6.93 -26.78
N MET A 237 17.12 5.67 -26.49
CA MET A 237 18.11 4.58 -26.34
C MET A 237 18.45 3.87 -27.65
N ASP A 238 17.80 4.22 -28.77
CA ASP A 238 17.98 3.60 -30.09
C ASP A 238 17.87 2.05 -30.07
N PRO A 239 16.73 1.49 -29.61
CA PRO A 239 16.56 0.05 -29.47
C PRO A 239 16.32 -0.64 -30.82
N VAL A 240 16.65 -1.93 -30.89
CA VAL A 240 16.19 -2.77 -32.00
C VAL A 240 14.70 -3.08 -31.80
N GLU A 241 13.84 -2.50 -32.64
CA GLU A 241 12.39 -2.64 -32.52
C GLU A 241 11.83 -3.84 -33.29
N HIS A 242 10.90 -4.54 -32.65
CA HIS A 242 10.10 -5.58 -33.27
C HIS A 242 8.61 -5.31 -33.00
N HIS A 243 7.84 -5.06 -34.07
CA HIS A 243 6.43 -4.72 -33.96
C HIS A 243 5.54 -5.96 -34.08
N TYR A 244 4.71 -6.20 -33.06
CA TYR A 244 3.76 -7.32 -32.99
C TYR A 244 2.32 -6.85 -32.75
N PHE A 245 1.88 -5.87 -33.54
CA PHE A 245 0.52 -5.34 -33.45
C PHE A 245 -0.48 -6.23 -34.16
N VAL A 246 -1.67 -6.38 -33.58
CA VAL A 246 -2.78 -7.16 -34.12
C VAL A 246 -4.04 -6.30 -34.11
N GLU A 247 -4.71 -6.19 -35.25
CA GLU A 247 -5.98 -5.49 -35.35
C GLU A 247 -7.12 -6.35 -34.79
N ASN A 248 -8.08 -5.70 -34.12
CA ASN A 248 -9.28 -6.37 -33.66
C ASN A 248 -10.31 -6.46 -34.81
N THR A 249 -10.68 -7.68 -35.20
CA THR A 249 -11.59 -7.94 -36.33
C THR A 249 -13.04 -8.22 -35.89
N SER A 250 -13.38 -8.01 -34.61
CA SER A 250 -14.70 -8.34 -34.05
C SER A 250 -15.88 -7.55 -34.64
N GLY A 251 -15.64 -6.39 -35.25
CA GLY A 251 -16.69 -5.48 -35.73
C GLY A 251 -17.56 -4.88 -34.63
N THR A 252 -17.18 -5.03 -33.36
CA THR A 252 -17.88 -4.46 -32.21
C THR A 252 -17.39 -3.05 -31.91
N LEU A 253 -18.17 -2.27 -31.17
CA LEU A 253 -17.84 -0.94 -30.65
C LEU A 253 -16.51 -0.96 -29.92
N LEU A 254 -16.28 -1.96 -29.06
CA LEU A 254 -14.98 -2.15 -28.41
C LEU A 254 -13.85 -2.35 -29.43
N GLY A 255 -14.06 -3.19 -30.46
CA GLY A 255 -13.07 -3.42 -31.51
C GLY A 255 -12.77 -2.17 -32.32
N HIS A 256 -13.78 -1.38 -32.66
CA HIS A 256 -13.61 -0.11 -33.35
C HIS A 256 -12.81 0.89 -32.52
N ILE A 257 -13.12 1.06 -31.23
CA ILE A 257 -12.36 1.95 -30.33
C ILE A 257 -10.91 1.47 -30.19
N GLN A 258 -10.69 0.16 -29.99
CA GLN A 258 -9.34 -0.42 -29.90
C GLN A 258 -8.54 -0.16 -31.18
N ASN A 259 -9.13 -0.39 -32.36
CA ASN A 259 -8.44 -0.12 -33.63
C ASN A 259 -8.20 1.37 -33.88
N GLN A 260 -9.09 2.25 -33.41
CA GLN A 260 -8.90 3.69 -33.51
C GLN A 260 -7.71 4.17 -32.66
N ILE A 261 -7.56 3.62 -31.45
CA ILE A 261 -6.39 3.86 -30.61
C ILE A 261 -5.14 3.27 -31.27
N LEU A 262 -5.22 2.03 -31.79
CA LEU A 262 -4.12 1.33 -32.45
C LEU A 262 -3.56 2.12 -33.65
N ASN A 263 -4.45 2.67 -34.47
CA ASN A 263 -4.12 3.37 -35.72
C ASN A 263 -3.98 4.89 -35.56
N LEU A 264 -4.07 5.40 -34.33
CA LEU A 264 -4.02 6.82 -34.03
C LEU A 264 -5.05 7.69 -34.78
N THR A 265 -6.23 7.14 -35.00
CA THR A 265 -7.31 7.81 -35.76
C THR A 265 -8.44 8.29 -34.84
N GLU A 266 -9.14 9.33 -35.30
CA GLU A 266 -10.43 9.77 -34.75
C GLU A 266 -11.51 9.67 -35.82
N PRO A 267 -12.71 9.19 -35.48
CA PRO A 267 -13.85 9.28 -36.38
C PRO A 267 -14.28 10.75 -36.52
N GLY A 268 -14.34 11.25 -37.76
CA GLY A 268 -14.95 12.56 -38.04
C GLY A 268 -16.46 12.54 -37.76
N GLU A 269 -17.05 13.71 -37.50
CA GLU A 269 -18.50 13.80 -37.21
C GLU A 269 -19.39 13.22 -38.33
N ASP A 270 -18.89 13.24 -39.57
CA ASP A 270 -19.54 12.70 -40.77
C ASP A 270 -19.23 11.22 -41.05
N ASN A 271 -18.26 10.63 -40.34
CA ASN A 271 -17.79 9.25 -40.54
C ASN A 271 -18.12 8.37 -39.32
N LYS A 272 -19.40 8.32 -38.96
CA LYS A 272 -19.88 7.43 -37.89
C LYS A 272 -19.85 5.99 -38.37
N VAL A 273 -19.42 5.10 -37.50
CA VAL A 273 -19.42 3.66 -37.74
C VAL A 273 -20.82 3.12 -37.44
N GLU A 274 -21.37 2.30 -38.35
CA GLU A 274 -22.59 1.54 -38.09
C GLU A 274 -22.30 0.43 -37.09
N LEU A 275 -23.08 0.36 -36.02
CA LEU A 275 -22.92 -0.64 -34.96
C LEU A 275 -23.81 -1.85 -35.23
N LEU A 276 -23.41 -3.01 -34.71
CA LEU A 276 -24.23 -4.21 -34.71
C LEU A 276 -25.42 -4.02 -33.76
N ASP A 277 -26.63 -4.39 -34.21
CA ASP A 277 -27.89 -4.21 -33.45
C ASP A 277 -27.91 -4.85 -32.05
N HIS A 278 -27.02 -5.81 -31.79
CA HIS A 278 -26.92 -6.55 -30.53
C HIS A 278 -25.53 -6.44 -29.89
N ASP A 279 -24.80 -5.37 -30.18
CA ASP A 279 -23.48 -5.15 -29.60
C ASP A 279 -23.58 -4.80 -28.11
N ARG A 280 -22.97 -5.66 -27.27
CA ARG A 280 -22.86 -5.51 -25.82
C ARG A 280 -21.42 -5.47 -25.35
N SER A 281 -20.48 -5.15 -26.24
CA SER A 281 -19.06 -5.12 -25.93
C SER A 281 -18.67 -3.99 -24.97
N ILE A 282 -19.47 -2.91 -24.90
CA ILE A 282 -19.35 -1.83 -23.92
C ILE A 282 -20.75 -1.47 -23.44
N GLU A 283 -20.97 -1.61 -22.13
CA GLU A 283 -22.24 -1.26 -21.48
C GLU A 283 -21.98 -0.29 -20.32
N VAL A 284 -22.94 0.59 -20.05
CA VAL A 284 -22.88 1.55 -18.94
C VAL A 284 -24.10 1.34 -18.04
N HIS A 285 -23.85 1.00 -16.78
CA HIS A 285 -24.90 0.72 -15.80
C HIS A 285 -24.93 1.80 -14.72
N SER A 286 -26.10 2.40 -14.48
CA SER A 286 -26.31 3.36 -13.40
C SER A 286 -27.07 2.68 -12.26
N CYS A 287 -26.45 2.61 -11.09
CA CYS A 287 -26.99 1.94 -9.91
C CYS A 287 -27.12 2.89 -8.72
N HIS A 288 -28.06 2.62 -7.82
CA HIS A 288 -28.42 3.50 -6.70
C HIS A 288 -27.63 3.23 -5.42
N SER A 289 -26.92 2.10 -5.35
CA SER A 289 -26.07 1.71 -4.21
C SER A 289 -25.02 0.66 -4.62
N PRO A 290 -23.92 0.52 -3.86
CA PRO A 290 -22.92 -0.54 -4.10
C PRO A 290 -23.51 -1.95 -4.04
N LEU A 291 -24.47 -2.20 -3.14
CA LEU A 291 -25.17 -3.48 -3.08
C LEU A 291 -25.92 -3.76 -4.38
N ARG A 292 -26.68 -2.78 -4.87
CA ARG A 292 -27.44 -2.93 -6.11
C ARG A 292 -26.53 -3.07 -7.32
N GLU A 293 -25.42 -2.37 -7.35
CA GLU A 293 -24.39 -2.50 -8.38
C GLU A 293 -23.83 -3.92 -8.45
N MET A 294 -23.52 -4.53 -7.30
CA MET A 294 -23.04 -5.92 -7.24
C MET A 294 -24.11 -6.94 -7.66
N GLU A 295 -25.39 -6.72 -7.30
CA GLU A 295 -26.50 -7.55 -7.78
C GLU A 295 -26.63 -7.48 -9.31
N VAL A 296 -26.62 -6.28 -9.87
CA VAL A 296 -26.70 -6.05 -11.32
C VAL A 296 -25.51 -6.68 -12.04
N LEU A 297 -24.30 -6.51 -11.51
CA LEU A 297 -23.10 -7.16 -12.04
C LEU A 297 -23.25 -8.67 -12.05
N ARG A 298 -23.71 -9.28 -10.95
CA ARG A 298 -23.90 -10.73 -10.87
C ARG A 298 -24.88 -11.22 -11.92
N ASP A 299 -26.01 -10.54 -12.06
CA ASP A 299 -27.05 -10.94 -13.02
C ASP A 299 -26.52 -10.83 -14.46
N HIS A 300 -25.72 -9.80 -14.78
CA HIS A 300 -25.03 -9.68 -16.06
C HIS A 300 -23.98 -10.77 -16.30
N LEU A 301 -23.17 -11.12 -15.29
CA LEU A 301 -22.20 -12.20 -15.44
C LEU A 301 -22.89 -13.54 -15.70
N LEU A 302 -24.01 -13.82 -15.02
CA LEU A 302 -24.81 -15.02 -15.28
C LEU A 302 -25.34 -15.06 -16.71
N GLU A 303 -25.80 -13.91 -17.23
CA GLU A 303 -26.24 -13.79 -18.62
C GLU A 303 -25.07 -14.02 -19.59
N MET A 304 -23.89 -13.46 -19.32
CA MET A 304 -22.68 -13.68 -20.14
C MET A 304 -22.26 -15.15 -20.16
N PHE A 305 -22.27 -15.84 -19.01
CA PHE A 305 -21.94 -17.26 -18.95
C PHE A 305 -22.95 -18.14 -19.71
N GLN A 306 -24.20 -17.70 -19.86
CA GLN A 306 -25.20 -18.41 -20.66
C GLN A 306 -25.09 -18.09 -22.15
N GLY A 307 -24.71 -16.85 -22.50
CA GLY A 307 -24.70 -16.36 -23.88
C GLY A 307 -23.38 -16.55 -24.62
N ILE A 308 -22.24 -16.58 -23.92
CA ILE A 308 -20.89 -16.66 -24.51
C ILE A 308 -20.31 -18.05 -24.27
N PRO A 309 -20.18 -18.90 -25.32
CA PRO A 309 -19.51 -20.20 -25.20
C PRO A 309 -18.07 -20.04 -24.71
N ASP A 310 -17.60 -21.01 -23.92
CA ASP A 310 -16.23 -21.11 -23.40
C ASP A 310 -15.77 -19.98 -22.45
N LEU A 311 -16.64 -19.02 -22.09
CA LEU A 311 -16.31 -17.99 -21.10
C LEU A 311 -16.20 -18.61 -19.70
N LEU A 312 -15.01 -18.55 -19.10
CA LEU A 312 -14.76 -19.05 -17.76
C LEU A 312 -14.64 -17.89 -16.76
N PRO A 313 -14.98 -18.10 -15.47
CA PRO A 313 -14.85 -17.06 -14.45
C PRO A 313 -13.45 -16.45 -14.33
N LYS A 314 -12.40 -17.22 -14.64
CA LYS A 314 -11.00 -16.75 -14.64
C LYS A 314 -10.67 -15.75 -15.75
N ASP A 315 -11.53 -15.62 -16.77
CA ASP A 315 -11.35 -14.72 -17.90
C ASP A 315 -11.96 -13.33 -17.62
N ILE A 316 -12.62 -13.16 -16.46
CA ILE A 316 -13.28 -11.93 -16.03
C ILE A 316 -12.48 -11.27 -14.91
N VAL A 317 -12.30 -9.96 -15.01
CA VAL A 317 -11.74 -9.11 -13.96
C VAL A 317 -12.74 -8.03 -13.58
N VAL A 318 -12.95 -7.83 -12.28
CA VAL A 318 -13.79 -6.76 -11.73
C VAL A 318 -12.88 -5.83 -10.93
N MET A 319 -12.82 -4.57 -11.33
CA MET A 319 -11.98 -3.55 -10.69
C MET A 319 -12.85 -2.49 -10.03
N THR A 320 -12.45 -2.07 -8.83
CA THR A 320 -13.12 -1.00 -8.06
C THR A 320 -12.05 -0.05 -7.50
N PRO A 321 -12.34 1.27 -7.40
CA PRO A 321 -11.39 2.23 -6.81
C PRO A 321 -11.08 1.95 -5.34
N ASP A 322 -12.01 1.32 -4.60
CA ASP A 322 -11.81 0.93 -3.20
C ASP A 322 -12.41 -0.46 -2.94
N ILE A 323 -11.55 -1.48 -2.94
CA ILE A 323 -11.96 -2.87 -2.69
C ILE A 323 -12.42 -3.09 -1.24
N HIS A 324 -11.98 -2.27 -0.29
CA HIS A 324 -12.37 -2.39 1.11
C HIS A 324 -13.83 -1.97 1.30
N ALA A 325 -14.24 -0.88 0.67
CA ALA A 325 -15.64 -0.44 0.69
C ALA A 325 -16.59 -1.46 0.05
N TYR A 326 -16.14 -2.16 -1.01
CA TYR A 326 -16.99 -3.11 -1.76
C TYR A 326 -17.00 -4.54 -1.19
N THR A 327 -15.99 -4.93 -0.41
CA THR A 327 -15.83 -6.31 0.10
C THR A 327 -17.09 -6.88 0.77
N PRO A 328 -17.77 -6.19 1.71
CA PRO A 328 -18.96 -6.72 2.35
C PRO A 328 -20.10 -6.99 1.37
N TYR A 329 -20.27 -6.12 0.36
CA TYR A 329 -21.32 -6.27 -0.65
C TYR A 329 -21.01 -7.41 -1.62
N ILE A 330 -19.74 -7.58 -2.02
CA ILE A 330 -19.32 -8.72 -2.84
C ILE A 330 -19.60 -10.02 -2.08
N GLN A 331 -19.24 -10.10 -0.80
CA GLN A 331 -19.53 -11.29 0.02
C GLN A 331 -21.03 -11.54 0.20
N ALA A 332 -21.84 -10.50 0.39
CA ALA A 332 -23.29 -10.64 0.51
C ALA A 332 -23.96 -11.14 -0.79
N VAL A 333 -23.48 -10.70 -1.96
CA VAL A 333 -24.10 -11.03 -3.25
C VAL A 333 -23.57 -12.35 -3.83
N PHE A 334 -22.27 -12.61 -3.69
CA PHE A 334 -21.59 -13.77 -4.29
C PHE A 334 -21.29 -14.89 -3.27
N GLY A 335 -21.25 -14.60 -1.97
CA GLY A 335 -20.88 -15.56 -0.92
C GLY A 335 -22.05 -16.37 -0.33
N THR A 336 -23.29 -15.93 -0.50
CA THR A 336 -24.46 -16.42 0.26
C THR A 336 -25.14 -17.65 -0.36
N GLN A 337 -24.46 -18.42 -1.23
CA GLN A 337 -25.10 -19.57 -1.92
C GLN A 337 -24.58 -20.93 -1.48
N GLU A 338 -25.54 -21.77 -1.06
CA GLU A 338 -25.47 -23.23 -1.03
C GLU A 338 -25.12 -23.77 -2.43
N GLU A 339 -24.46 -24.93 -2.49
CA GLU A 339 -23.95 -25.55 -3.71
C GLU A 339 -25.06 -25.73 -4.78
N GLY A 340 -25.07 -24.84 -5.77
CA GLY A 340 -26.07 -24.84 -6.84
C GLY A 340 -25.52 -24.27 -8.16
N PRO A 341 -26.28 -24.44 -9.27
CA PRO A 341 -25.83 -24.11 -10.62
C PRO A 341 -25.64 -22.60 -10.90
N ARG A 342 -25.97 -21.73 -9.94
CA ARG A 342 -25.83 -20.26 -10.05
C ARG A 342 -24.62 -19.70 -9.28
N LYS A 343 -23.78 -20.56 -8.72
CA LYS A 343 -22.59 -20.15 -7.98
C LYS A 343 -21.47 -19.73 -8.94
N ILE A 344 -21.08 -18.46 -8.86
CA ILE A 344 -19.90 -17.94 -9.57
C ILE A 344 -18.72 -17.93 -8.59
N PRO A 345 -17.63 -18.69 -8.85
CA PRO A 345 -16.44 -18.62 -8.01
C PRO A 345 -15.75 -17.27 -8.17
N PHE A 346 -15.32 -16.68 -7.06
CA PHE A 346 -14.63 -15.40 -7.05
C PHE A 346 -13.47 -15.41 -6.03
N THR A 347 -12.51 -14.52 -6.23
CA THR A 347 -11.43 -14.24 -5.28
C THR A 347 -11.22 -12.73 -5.26
N ILE A 348 -11.10 -12.17 -4.06
CA ILE A 348 -10.86 -10.73 -3.88
C ILE A 348 -9.36 -10.54 -3.64
N ALA A 349 -8.70 -9.87 -4.58
CA ALA A 349 -7.30 -9.48 -4.47
C ALA A 349 -7.15 -8.13 -3.73
N ASP A 350 -5.91 -7.75 -3.41
CA ASP A 350 -5.53 -6.44 -2.82
C ASP A 350 -6.13 -6.11 -1.45
N ARG A 351 -6.42 -7.13 -0.64
CA ARG A 351 -6.78 -6.94 0.77
C ARG A 351 -5.53 -6.65 1.59
N SER A 352 -5.55 -5.56 2.36
CA SER A 352 -4.49 -5.27 3.33
C SER A 352 -4.40 -6.36 4.41
N LEU A 353 -3.18 -6.84 4.68
CA LEU A 353 -2.88 -7.85 5.71
C LEU A 353 -3.44 -7.49 7.10
N GLY A 354 -3.58 -6.18 7.37
CA GLY A 354 -4.16 -5.66 8.59
C GLY A 354 -5.66 -5.98 8.77
N GLN A 355 -6.38 -6.39 7.72
CA GLN A 355 -7.81 -6.73 7.80
C GLN A 355 -8.10 -8.23 7.67
N GLU A 356 -7.17 -9.03 7.14
CA GLU A 356 -7.37 -10.49 7.01
C GLU A 356 -7.06 -11.27 8.29
N GLY A 357 -6.07 -10.81 9.07
CA GLY A 357 -5.66 -11.48 10.28
C GLY A 357 -6.42 -11.01 11.51
N GLN A 358 -7.34 -11.84 12.03
CA GLN A 358 -7.92 -11.60 13.37
C GLN A 358 -6.81 -11.41 14.42
N VAL A 359 -5.69 -12.14 14.29
CA VAL A 359 -4.53 -12.02 15.17
C VAL A 359 -3.90 -10.63 15.12
N GLY A 360 -3.68 -10.07 13.92
CA GLY A 360 -3.05 -8.76 13.74
C GLY A 360 -3.90 -7.63 14.32
N LEU A 361 -5.22 -7.64 14.05
CA LEU A 361 -6.14 -6.67 14.64
C LEU A 361 -6.21 -6.77 16.16
N THR A 362 -6.26 -7.99 16.70
CA THR A 362 -6.25 -8.20 18.15
C THR A 362 -4.96 -7.72 18.79
N LEU A 363 -3.80 -7.95 18.15
CA LEU A 363 -2.52 -7.43 18.63
C LEU A 363 -2.51 -5.89 18.66
N LEU A 364 -3.00 -5.23 17.61
CA LEU A 364 -3.12 -3.77 17.58
C LEU A 364 -4.06 -3.24 18.69
N LYS A 365 -5.16 -3.95 18.98
CA LYS A 365 -6.04 -3.60 20.11
C LYS A 365 -5.30 -3.70 21.45
N ILE A 366 -4.49 -4.75 21.65
CA ILE A 366 -3.67 -4.92 22.86
C ILE A 366 -2.65 -3.78 22.98
N LEU A 367 -1.91 -3.47 21.91
CA LEU A 367 -0.92 -2.38 21.90
C LEU A 367 -1.54 -0.98 22.10
N ALA A 368 -2.83 -0.82 21.81
CA ALA A 368 -3.56 0.43 22.05
C ALA A 368 -4.11 0.57 23.48
N LEU A 369 -4.10 -0.49 24.30
CA LEU A 369 -4.63 -0.46 25.66
C LEU A 369 -3.88 0.50 26.61
N PRO A 370 -2.54 0.62 26.61
CA PRO A 370 -1.82 1.54 27.48
C PRO A 370 -2.20 3.02 27.27
N GLN A 371 -2.61 3.37 26.05
CA GLN A 371 -3.10 4.72 25.73
C GLN A 371 -4.59 4.92 26.11
N SER A 372 -5.22 3.88 26.65
CA SER A 372 -6.63 3.88 27.06
C SER A 372 -6.75 3.85 28.58
N ARG A 373 -7.98 4.00 29.08
CA ARG A 373 -8.27 3.82 30.51
C ARG A 373 -8.60 2.37 30.88
N PHE A 374 -8.22 1.40 30.04
CA PHE A 374 -8.53 -0.02 30.24
C PHE A 374 -10.02 -0.26 30.47
N ARG A 375 -10.90 0.32 29.64
CA ARG A 375 -12.35 0.21 29.83
C ARG A 375 -12.81 -1.25 29.71
N ALA A 376 -13.85 -1.60 30.47
CA ALA A 376 -14.52 -2.90 30.43
C ALA A 376 -14.73 -3.42 29.00
N SER A 377 -15.28 -2.58 28.11
CA SER A 377 -15.56 -2.94 26.71
C SER A 377 -14.28 -3.27 25.92
N GLN A 378 -13.19 -2.54 26.12
CA GLN A 378 -11.97 -2.70 25.32
C GLN A 378 -11.24 -4.01 25.63
N VAL A 379 -11.18 -4.38 26.92
CA VAL A 379 -10.57 -5.64 27.34
C VAL A 379 -11.45 -6.82 26.94
N LEU A 380 -12.79 -6.68 27.04
CA LEU A 380 -13.71 -7.70 26.55
C LEU A 380 -13.61 -7.88 25.03
N ASP A 381 -13.47 -6.80 24.26
CA ASP A 381 -13.27 -6.87 22.81
C ASP A 381 -12.02 -7.67 22.41
N ILE A 382 -10.97 -7.68 23.25
CA ILE A 382 -9.77 -8.49 23.07
C ILE A 382 -10.06 -9.95 23.43
N LEU A 383 -10.74 -10.18 24.56
CA LEU A 383 -11.16 -11.51 24.98
C LEU A 383 -12.05 -12.20 23.96
N GLU A 384 -12.93 -11.45 23.27
CA GLU A 384 -13.86 -11.97 22.27
C GLU A 384 -13.18 -12.48 21.00
N ALA A 385 -11.97 -12.02 20.73
CA ALA A 385 -11.21 -12.44 19.56
C ALA A 385 -10.93 -13.95 19.62
N ARG A 386 -11.26 -14.66 18.53
CA ARG A 386 -11.11 -16.13 18.45
C ARG A 386 -9.70 -16.62 18.81
N PRO A 387 -8.59 -15.98 18.40
CA PRO A 387 -7.24 -16.42 18.80
C PRO A 387 -7.02 -16.41 20.32
N VAL A 388 -7.57 -15.39 21.01
CA VAL A 388 -7.46 -15.23 22.47
C VAL A 388 -8.36 -16.25 23.17
N ARG A 389 -9.62 -16.38 22.74
CA ARG A 389 -10.55 -17.40 23.24
C ARG A 389 -9.99 -18.80 23.16
N ASN A 390 -9.40 -19.16 22.02
CA ASN A 390 -8.77 -20.47 21.82
C ASN A 390 -7.59 -20.67 22.78
N ARG A 391 -6.77 -19.63 23.00
CA ARG A 391 -5.60 -19.69 23.91
C ARG A 391 -5.99 -19.93 25.37
N TYR A 392 -7.11 -19.35 25.80
CA TYR A 392 -7.63 -19.47 27.17
C TYR A 392 -8.75 -20.51 27.31
N GLN A 393 -9.11 -21.21 26.23
CA GLN A 393 -10.17 -22.23 26.18
C GLN A 393 -11.53 -21.70 26.68
N ILE A 394 -11.89 -20.49 26.24
CA ILE A 394 -13.16 -19.82 26.54
C ILE A 394 -14.08 -19.93 25.32
N SER A 395 -15.27 -20.51 25.50
CA SER A 395 -16.24 -20.68 24.42
C SER A 395 -16.98 -19.36 24.12
N GLU A 396 -17.78 -19.30 23.04
CA GLU A 396 -18.65 -18.14 22.82
C GLU A 396 -19.79 -18.05 23.83
N GLU A 397 -20.29 -19.19 24.29
CA GLU A 397 -21.38 -19.26 25.28
C GLU A 397 -20.93 -18.65 26.62
N ASP A 398 -19.67 -18.89 27.01
CA ASP A 398 -19.04 -18.35 28.22
C ASP A 398 -18.96 -16.82 28.23
N LEU A 399 -18.88 -16.17 27.06
CA LEU A 399 -18.74 -14.71 26.98
C LEU A 399 -19.91 -13.98 27.62
N SER A 400 -21.12 -14.52 27.49
CA SER A 400 -22.33 -13.96 28.10
C SER A 400 -22.21 -13.92 29.64
N LEU A 401 -21.68 -14.98 30.24
CA LEU A 401 -21.46 -15.09 31.68
C LEU A 401 -20.35 -14.14 32.15
N ILE A 402 -19.24 -14.05 31.40
CA ILE A 402 -18.14 -13.13 31.70
C ILE A 402 -18.61 -11.67 31.64
N ARG A 403 -19.41 -11.28 30.64
CA ARG A 403 -19.99 -9.93 30.57
C ARG A 403 -20.86 -9.61 31.79
N ASN A 404 -21.66 -10.58 32.23
CA ASN A 404 -22.49 -10.42 33.43
C ASN A 404 -21.61 -10.26 34.68
N TRP A 405 -20.55 -11.06 34.83
CA TRP A 405 -19.58 -10.91 35.92
C TRP A 405 -18.93 -9.54 35.93
N VAL A 406 -18.44 -9.06 34.78
CA VAL A 406 -17.82 -7.72 34.66
C VAL A 406 -18.80 -6.63 35.06
N SER A 407 -20.05 -6.71 34.58
CA SER A 407 -21.07 -5.72 34.89
C SER A 407 -21.49 -5.73 36.37
N GLU A 408 -21.79 -6.90 36.94
CA GLU A 408 -22.33 -7.04 38.29
C GLU A 408 -21.26 -6.95 39.40
N SER A 409 -20.00 -7.29 39.12
CA SER A 409 -18.88 -7.09 40.06
C SER A 409 -18.47 -5.62 40.20
N GLY A 410 -18.97 -4.75 39.29
CA GLY A 410 -18.72 -3.32 39.31
C GLY A 410 -17.49 -2.89 38.52
N ILE A 411 -16.91 -3.75 37.68
CA ILE A 411 -15.76 -3.40 36.84
C ILE A 411 -16.19 -2.34 35.82
N ARG A 412 -15.40 -1.27 35.70
CA ARG A 412 -15.62 -0.18 34.74
C ARG A 412 -14.36 0.16 33.95
N TRP A 413 -13.26 0.47 34.64
CA TRP A 413 -12.02 0.93 34.02
C TRP A 413 -10.86 0.92 35.01
N GLY A 414 -9.64 0.96 34.50
CA GLY A 414 -8.40 0.97 35.28
C GLY A 414 -8.01 -0.41 35.79
N ILE A 415 -6.71 -0.68 35.79
CA ILE A 415 -6.15 -1.99 36.19
C ILE A 415 -6.32 -2.17 37.71
N ASP A 416 -5.78 -1.22 38.48
CA ASP A 416 -5.79 -1.15 39.94
C ASP A 416 -5.72 0.31 40.43
N ASP A 417 -5.50 0.50 41.72
CA ASP A 417 -5.27 1.81 42.35
C ASP A 417 -3.92 2.44 41.98
N THR A 418 -2.87 1.64 41.83
CA THR A 418 -1.52 2.13 41.49
C THR A 418 -1.48 2.76 40.09
N GLN A 419 -2.18 2.15 39.12
CA GLN A 419 -2.32 2.67 37.76
C GLN A 419 -3.08 4.00 37.72
N LYS A 420 -4.12 4.17 38.55
CA LYS A 420 -4.83 5.47 38.68
C LYS A 420 -3.94 6.55 39.26
N GLU A 421 -3.12 6.21 40.26
CA GLU A 421 -2.17 7.16 40.84
C GLU A 421 -1.11 7.60 39.81
N ARG A 422 -0.61 6.67 38.98
CA ARG A 422 0.29 6.99 37.84
C ARG A 422 -0.35 7.94 36.82
N GLU A 423 -1.66 7.83 36.58
CA GLU A 423 -2.42 8.75 35.73
C GLU A 423 -2.74 10.10 36.41
N GLY A 424 -2.29 10.32 37.65
CA GLY A 424 -2.58 11.54 38.42
C GLY A 424 -4.02 11.62 38.94
N LEU A 425 -4.69 10.48 39.06
CA LEU A 425 -6.06 10.36 39.58
C LEU A 425 -6.04 9.87 41.04
N PRO A 426 -7.12 10.09 41.82
CA PRO A 426 -7.22 9.54 43.16
C PRO A 426 -7.06 8.00 43.17
N PRO A 427 -6.28 7.42 44.11
CA PRO A 427 -5.97 5.98 44.19
C PRO A 427 -7.18 5.19 44.75
N VAL A 428 -8.28 5.23 44.02
CA VAL A 428 -9.54 4.57 44.37
C VAL A 428 -9.55 3.19 43.73
N ARG A 429 -9.47 2.14 44.55
CA ARG A 429 -9.42 0.76 44.09
C ARG A 429 -10.74 0.30 43.47
N GLU A 430 -11.86 0.88 43.86
CA GLU A 430 -13.19 0.51 43.40
C GLU A 430 -13.36 0.72 41.88
N ASN A 431 -14.16 -0.17 41.29
CA ASN A 431 -14.48 -0.21 39.86
C ASN A 431 -13.31 -0.53 38.91
N THR A 432 -12.16 -0.97 39.46
CA THR A 432 -11.02 -1.47 38.68
C THR A 432 -11.17 -2.95 38.33
N TRP A 433 -10.33 -3.43 37.41
CA TRP A 433 -10.28 -4.85 37.04
C TRP A 433 -9.93 -5.74 38.22
N PHE A 434 -8.84 -5.43 38.94
CA PHE A 434 -8.41 -6.26 40.07
C PHE A 434 -9.40 -6.21 41.24
N PHE A 435 -10.07 -5.07 41.49
CA PHE A 435 -11.14 -5.02 42.48
C PHE A 435 -12.32 -5.94 42.13
N GLY A 436 -12.79 -5.90 40.89
CA GLY A 436 -13.89 -6.78 40.47
C GLY A 436 -13.47 -8.25 40.47
N LEU A 437 -12.25 -8.55 40.05
CA LEU A 437 -11.69 -9.90 40.09
C LEU A 437 -11.60 -10.43 41.52
N ASP A 438 -11.14 -9.62 42.48
CA ASP A 438 -11.13 -9.96 43.91
C ASP A 438 -12.54 -10.29 44.40
N ARG A 439 -13.55 -9.50 44.01
CA ARG A 439 -14.95 -9.78 44.38
C ARG A 439 -15.44 -11.11 43.82
N LEU A 440 -15.09 -11.44 42.57
CA LEU A 440 -15.46 -12.72 41.94
C LEU A 440 -14.78 -13.90 42.64
N LEU A 441 -13.47 -13.80 42.91
CA LEU A 441 -12.67 -14.85 43.56
C LEU A 441 -13.08 -15.05 45.03
N LEU A 442 -13.33 -13.96 45.76
CA LEU A 442 -13.87 -14.03 47.13
C LEU A 442 -15.27 -14.65 47.15
N GLY A 443 -16.10 -14.35 46.14
CA GLY A 443 -17.42 -14.96 45.98
C GLY A 443 -17.39 -16.47 45.72
N TYR A 444 -16.27 -16.98 45.20
CA TYR A 444 -16.00 -18.41 45.09
C TYR A 444 -15.48 -19.02 46.41
N ALA A 445 -14.57 -18.34 47.09
CA ALA A 445 -13.89 -18.88 48.27
C ALA A 445 -14.70 -18.77 49.58
N LEU A 446 -15.56 -17.76 49.72
CA LEU A 446 -16.27 -17.47 50.97
C LEU A 446 -17.70 -18.03 50.96
N PRO A 447 -18.09 -18.83 51.98
CA PRO A 447 -19.42 -19.43 52.08
C PRO A 447 -20.49 -18.51 52.68
N GLU A 448 -20.12 -17.35 53.25
CA GLU A 448 -21.04 -16.49 54.02
C GLU A 448 -21.55 -15.27 53.24
N LYS A 449 -22.88 -15.10 53.29
CA LYS A 449 -23.61 -14.00 52.65
C LYS A 449 -23.34 -12.65 53.33
N GLY A 450 -23.08 -11.63 52.51
CA GLY A 450 -23.13 -10.22 52.92
C GLY A 450 -22.04 -9.73 53.91
N LYS A 451 -21.02 -10.53 54.23
CA LYS A 451 -19.89 -10.05 55.04
C LYS A 451 -18.78 -9.50 54.15
N LEU A 452 -18.26 -8.34 54.51
CA LEU A 452 -17.07 -7.76 53.89
C LEU A 452 -15.84 -8.57 54.31
N PHE A 453 -14.96 -8.86 53.35
CA PHE A 453 -13.63 -9.38 53.60
C PHE A 453 -12.61 -8.36 53.12
N LYS A 454 -11.78 -7.84 54.04
CA LYS A 454 -10.87 -6.71 53.76
C LYS A 454 -11.57 -5.55 53.02
N GLU A 455 -12.74 -5.15 53.51
CA GLU A 455 -13.57 -4.08 52.92
C GLU A 455 -14.16 -4.39 51.52
N ILE A 456 -13.96 -5.61 51.00
CA ILE A 456 -14.49 -6.04 49.71
C ILE A 456 -15.73 -6.91 49.94
N LEU A 457 -16.82 -6.60 49.24
CA LEU A 457 -18.05 -7.41 49.27
C LEU A 457 -17.97 -8.53 48.21
N PRO A 458 -17.95 -9.81 48.60
CA PRO A 458 -17.91 -10.94 47.66
C PRO A 458 -19.09 -10.92 46.67
N TYR A 459 -18.83 -11.29 45.42
CA TYR A 459 -19.88 -11.45 44.42
C TYR A 459 -20.37 -12.91 44.36
N GLU A 460 -21.50 -13.16 45.04
CA GLU A 460 -21.98 -14.50 45.37
C GLU A 460 -22.33 -15.38 44.16
N LYS A 461 -22.71 -14.78 43.02
CA LYS A 461 -23.16 -15.55 41.84
C LYS A 461 -22.01 -16.15 41.02
N ALA A 462 -20.77 -15.71 41.20
CA ALA A 462 -19.64 -16.22 40.40
C ALA A 462 -19.20 -17.63 40.83
N GLY A 463 -19.19 -17.91 42.13
CA GLY A 463 -18.71 -19.17 42.68
C GLY A 463 -19.58 -20.39 42.39
N ILE A 464 -20.87 -20.17 42.10
CA ILE A 464 -21.87 -21.25 42.00
C ILE A 464 -22.00 -21.79 40.56
N LEU A 465 -21.58 -21.03 39.54
CA LEU A 465 -21.93 -21.32 38.15
C LEU A 465 -20.79 -21.93 37.30
N SER A 466 -19.52 -21.51 37.46
CA SER A 466 -18.38 -22.12 36.74
C SER A 466 -17.00 -21.69 37.29
N PRO A 467 -16.44 -22.40 38.29
CA PRO A 467 -15.12 -22.08 38.87
C PRO A 467 -13.97 -22.15 37.86
N GLU A 468 -14.03 -23.11 36.93
CA GLU A 468 -13.01 -23.28 35.90
C GLU A 468 -12.97 -22.07 34.95
N LEU A 469 -14.15 -21.54 34.57
CA LEU A 469 -14.24 -20.36 33.72
C LEU A 469 -13.70 -19.12 34.44
N LEU A 470 -13.98 -18.97 35.73
CA LEU A 470 -13.43 -17.88 36.54
C LEU A 470 -11.89 -17.94 36.58
N GLY A 471 -11.32 -19.14 36.71
CA GLY A 471 -9.87 -19.36 36.62
C GLY A 471 -9.30 -18.97 35.25
N LYS A 472 -9.94 -19.39 34.15
CA LYS A 472 -9.53 -19.02 32.77
C LYS A 472 -9.57 -17.51 32.55
N PHE A 473 -10.63 -16.85 33.03
CA PHE A 473 -10.80 -15.41 32.94
C PHE A 473 -9.76 -14.64 33.77
N SER A 474 -9.50 -15.10 35.00
CA SER A 474 -8.43 -14.55 35.84
C SER A 474 -7.06 -14.68 35.19
N ALA A 475 -6.74 -15.84 34.61
CA ALA A 475 -5.48 -16.07 33.91
C ALA A 475 -5.32 -15.15 32.69
N PHE A 476 -6.41 -14.90 31.95
CA PHE A 476 -6.42 -13.94 30.85
C PHE A 476 -6.10 -12.52 31.33
N LEU A 477 -6.77 -12.04 32.37
CA LEU A 477 -6.56 -10.68 32.89
C LEU A 477 -5.14 -10.48 33.40
N ASN A 478 -4.62 -11.42 34.20
CA ASN A 478 -3.25 -11.36 34.73
C ASN A 478 -2.23 -11.30 33.59
N ASN A 479 -2.26 -12.27 32.66
CA ASN A 479 -1.32 -12.28 31.54
C ASN A 479 -1.42 -11.03 30.66
N LEU A 480 -2.64 -10.50 30.44
CA LEU A 480 -2.82 -9.29 29.65
C LEU A 480 -2.18 -8.08 30.34
N PHE A 481 -2.43 -7.87 31.63
CA PHE A 481 -1.91 -6.70 32.34
C PHE A 481 -0.42 -6.82 32.65
N ASP A 482 0.07 -8.02 32.96
CA ASP A 482 1.51 -8.28 33.16
C ASP A 482 2.30 -7.92 31.90
N HIS A 483 1.86 -8.40 30.73
CA HIS A 483 2.52 -8.06 29.46
C HIS A 483 2.41 -6.59 29.06
N LEU A 484 1.37 -5.89 29.51
CA LEU A 484 1.24 -4.44 29.25
C LEU A 484 2.14 -3.63 30.16
N GLN A 485 2.37 -4.10 31.40
CA GLN A 485 3.34 -3.49 32.29
C GLN A 485 4.78 -3.67 31.76
N ASP A 486 5.11 -4.86 31.24
CA ASP A 486 6.40 -5.13 30.58
C ASP A 486 6.64 -4.26 29.33
N LEU A 487 5.59 -3.73 28.71
CA LEU A 487 5.69 -2.85 27.53
C LEU A 487 5.84 -1.37 27.90
N GLU A 488 5.50 -0.98 29.12
CA GLU A 488 5.68 0.39 29.64
C GLU A 488 7.06 0.60 30.27
N GLU A 489 7.71 -0.48 30.75
CA GLU A 489 9.10 -0.51 31.24
C GLU A 489 10.11 -0.64 30.09
#